data_AF-A0AA41RZ87-F1
#
_entry.id   AF-A0AA41RZ87-F1
#
_cell.length_a   1.000
_cell.length_b   1.000
_cell.length_c   1.000
_cell.angle_alpha   90.00
_cell.angle_beta   90.00
_cell.angle_gamma   90.00
#
_symmetry.space_group_name_H-M   'P 1'
#
loop_
_entity.id
_entity.type
_entity.pdbx_description
1 polymer ?
#
loop_
_entity_poly.entity_id
_entity_poly.type
_entity_poly.pdbx_seq_one_letter_code
_entity_poly.pdbx_strand_id
1 'polypeptide(L)'
;MLSLFFSGLVVPDVPLEETAILREEALKNNIELVLLTTPTTPSDRMKLIVDASEGFVYLVSSIGVTGARTSVSARVESLLQDIKKASGKPVAVGFGISKPEHVKLVAGWGADGVIVGSAMVKILGEAKSPEEGLKELEAFTKSLKAALP
;
A
#
# COMPACT_ATOMS: atom_id res chain seq x y z
N MET A 1 -18.44 25.95 4.79
CA MET A 1 -17.09 25.38 4.97
C MET A 1 -17.23 23.88 4.86
N LEU A 2 -16.86 23.29 3.71
CA LEU A 2 -16.87 21.83 3.53
C LEU A 2 -15.77 21.25 4.43
N SER A 3 -16.13 20.71 5.60
CA SER A 3 -15.20 19.87 6.36
C SER A 3 -15.03 18.57 5.56
N LEU A 4 -13.96 18.47 4.79
CA LEU A 4 -13.55 17.21 4.18
C LEU A 4 -13.11 16.28 5.33
N PHE A 5 -13.93 15.27 5.62
CA PHE A 5 -13.64 14.27 6.65
C PHE A 5 -12.63 13.25 6.09
N PHE A 6 -11.34 13.54 6.24
CA PHE A 6 -10.27 12.58 5.91
C PHE A 6 -10.09 11.59 7.07
N SER A 7 -9.94 10.30 6.76
CA SER A 7 -9.70 9.26 7.78
C SER A 7 -8.21 8.95 7.96
N GLY A 8 -7.37 9.22 6.95
CA GLY A 8 -5.96 8.89 7.00
C GLY A 8 -5.10 9.76 6.10
N LEU A 9 -3.79 9.73 6.36
CA LEU A 9 -2.76 10.51 5.67
C LEU A 9 -1.52 9.64 5.43
N VAL A 10 -0.94 9.76 4.24
CA VAL A 10 0.36 9.16 3.89
C VAL A 10 1.28 10.29 3.44
N VAL A 11 2.47 10.40 4.03
CA VAL A 11 3.50 11.39 3.63
C VAL A 11 4.80 10.65 3.33
N PRO A 12 5.07 10.30 2.05
CA PRO A 12 6.16 9.38 1.70
C PRO A 12 7.56 9.88 2.05
N ASP A 13 7.81 11.18 1.90
CA ASP A 13 9.16 11.76 1.93
C ASP A 13 9.56 12.31 3.32
N VAL A 14 8.81 11.96 4.38
CA VAL A 14 9.13 12.37 5.75
C VAL A 14 9.71 11.20 6.52
N PRO A 15 10.97 11.28 7.01
CA PRO A 15 11.57 10.22 7.79
C PRO A 15 10.86 10.07 9.15
N LEU A 16 10.86 8.85 9.70
CA LEU A 16 10.18 8.52 10.96
C LEU A 16 10.42 9.54 12.08
N GLU A 17 11.66 9.99 12.23
CA GLU A 17 12.10 10.95 13.24
C GLU A 17 11.37 12.29 13.13
N GLU A 18 11.09 12.75 11.91
CA GLU A 18 10.42 14.02 11.62
C GLU A 18 8.89 13.89 11.62
N THR A 19 8.35 12.66 11.66
CA THR A 19 6.89 12.44 11.72
C THR A 19 6.27 12.85 13.06
N ALA A 20 7.05 13.15 14.11
CA ALA A 20 6.50 13.42 15.44
C ALA A 20 5.44 14.54 15.42
N ILE A 21 5.73 15.66 14.75
CA ILE A 21 4.80 16.79 14.61
C ILE A 21 3.58 16.39 13.78
N LEU A 22 3.78 15.63 12.69
CA LEU A 22 2.70 15.13 11.85
C LEU A 22 1.78 14.15 12.60
N ARG A 23 2.34 13.26 13.41
CA ARG A 23 1.60 12.29 14.23
C ARG A 23 0.75 13.00 15.27
N GLU A 24 1.34 13.99 15.96
CA GLU A 24 0.60 14.78 16.94
C GLU A 24 -0.56 15.54 16.29
N GLU A 25 -0.33 16.19 15.15
CA GLU A 25 -1.37 16.96 14.46
C GLU A 25 -2.44 16.05 13.83
N ALA A 26 -2.04 14.92 13.24
CA ALA A 26 -2.98 13.95 12.70
C ALA A 26 -3.88 13.38 13.82
N LEU A 27 -3.31 13.05 14.99
CA LEU A 27 -4.07 12.57 16.14
C LEU A 27 -5.08 13.61 16.64
N LYS A 28 -4.70 14.89 16.76
CA LYS A 28 -5.62 15.98 17.16
C LYS A 28 -6.82 16.11 16.23
N ASN A 29 -6.63 15.78 14.96
CA ASN A 29 -7.66 15.87 13.92
C ASN A 29 -8.37 14.53 13.65
N ASN A 30 -8.09 13.47 14.44
CA ASN A 30 -8.59 12.11 14.23
C ASN A 30 -8.27 11.54 12.83
N ILE A 31 -7.06 11.81 12.34
CA ILE A 31 -6.52 11.30 11.08
C ILE A 31 -5.46 10.24 11.40
N GLU A 32 -5.60 9.05 10.82
CA GLU A 32 -4.61 7.99 10.95
C GLU A 32 -3.39 8.29 10.06
N LEU A 33 -2.23 8.57 10.66
CA LEU A 33 -0.98 8.69 9.90
C LEU A 33 -0.43 7.30 9.58
N VAL A 34 -0.59 6.89 8.32
CA VAL A 34 -0.10 5.62 7.80
C VAL A 34 1.37 5.79 7.38
N LEU A 35 2.25 4.99 7.97
CA LEU A 35 3.67 4.97 7.65
C LEU A 35 4.03 3.82 6.72
N LEU A 36 5.14 4.01 5.99
CA LEU A 36 5.60 3.09 4.98
C LEU A 36 6.85 2.35 5.42
N THR A 37 6.98 1.09 5.01
CA THR A 37 8.21 0.32 5.12
C THR A 37 8.51 -0.40 3.81
N THR A 38 9.76 -0.81 3.62
CA THR A 38 10.25 -1.44 2.38
C THR A 38 11.08 -2.68 2.69
N PRO A 39 11.28 -3.59 1.72
CA PRO A 39 12.22 -4.71 1.86
C PRO A 39 13.64 -4.31 2.26
N THR A 40 14.07 -3.09 1.96
CA THR A 40 15.41 -2.57 2.27
C THR A 40 15.50 -1.91 3.66
N THR A 41 14.37 -1.73 4.34
CA THR A 41 14.33 -1.17 5.69
C THR A 41 14.93 -2.17 6.69
N PRO A 42 15.92 -1.77 7.52
CA PRO A 42 16.44 -2.60 8.60
C PRO A 42 15.34 -3.03 9.60
N SER A 43 15.45 -4.23 10.18
CA SER A 43 14.39 -4.82 11.01
C SER A 43 14.11 -4.03 12.30
N ASP A 44 15.13 -3.43 12.91
CA ASP A 44 14.99 -2.52 14.06
C ASP A 44 14.21 -1.26 13.67
N ARG A 45 14.54 -0.65 12.54
CA ARG A 45 13.82 0.51 12.02
C ARG A 45 12.38 0.16 11.62
N MET A 46 12.16 -1.00 11.02
CA MET A 46 10.83 -1.49 10.67
C MET A 46 9.92 -1.56 11.90
N LYS A 47 10.41 -2.10 13.03
CA LYS A 47 9.62 -2.16 14.27
C LYS A 47 9.19 -0.77 14.74
N LEU A 48 10.11 0.20 14.73
CA LEU A 48 9.79 1.58 15.10
C LEU A 48 8.73 2.22 14.19
N ILE A 49 8.81 1.96 12.87
CA ILE A 49 7.81 2.42 11.90
C ILE A 49 6.46 1.80 12.20
N VAL A 50 6.43 0.49 12.41
CA VAL A 50 5.21 -0.27 12.65
C VAL A 50 4.54 0.18 13.95
N ASP A 51 5.31 0.41 15.01
CA ASP A 51 4.79 0.90 16.28
C ASP A 51 4.18 2.29 16.14
N ALA A 52 4.81 3.16 15.34
CA ALA A 52 4.37 4.54 15.12
C ALA A 52 3.26 4.73 14.06
N SER A 53 2.98 3.71 13.23
CA SER A 53 1.98 3.77 12.16
C SER A 53 0.56 3.61 12.70
N GLU A 54 -0.39 4.40 12.25
CA GLU A 54 -1.81 4.27 12.61
C GLU A 54 -2.64 3.68 11.45
N GLY A 55 -3.78 3.07 11.77
CA GLY A 55 -4.67 2.40 10.81
C GLY A 55 -4.11 1.10 10.25
N PHE A 56 -3.07 1.19 9.42
CA PHE A 56 -2.35 0.05 8.84
C PHE A 56 -0.88 0.40 8.57
N VAL A 57 -0.07 -0.60 8.23
CA VAL A 57 1.30 -0.41 7.74
C VAL A 57 1.30 -0.54 6.22
N TYR A 58 1.81 0.47 5.52
CA TYR A 58 1.99 0.40 4.07
C TYR A 58 3.33 -0.29 3.77
N LEU A 59 3.28 -1.56 3.34
CA LEU A 59 4.45 -2.26 2.80
C LEU A 59 4.62 -1.93 1.31
N VAL A 60 5.63 -1.12 1.00
CA VAL A 60 6.00 -0.76 -0.37
C VAL A 60 6.81 -1.91 -0.98
N SER A 61 6.20 -2.61 -1.93
CA SER A 61 6.80 -3.74 -2.63
C SER A 61 7.28 -3.33 -4.02
N SER A 62 8.53 -3.58 -4.36
CA SER A 62 9.00 -3.38 -5.74
C SER A 62 8.70 -4.60 -6.62
N ILE A 63 7.48 -5.17 -6.53
CA ILE A 63 7.14 -6.38 -7.30
C ILE A 63 7.39 -6.08 -8.77
N GLY A 64 8.41 -6.76 -9.30
CA GLY A 64 9.11 -6.39 -10.52
C GLY A 64 8.19 -6.38 -11.73
N VAL A 65 8.18 -5.26 -12.45
CA VAL A 65 7.70 -5.22 -13.83
C VAL A 65 8.60 -6.13 -14.67
N THR A 66 8.06 -7.29 -15.06
CA THR A 66 8.56 -8.24 -16.08
C THR A 66 9.89 -8.97 -15.81
N GLY A 67 9.85 -10.31 -15.90
CA GLY A 67 10.99 -11.17 -16.27
C GLY A 67 12.14 -11.36 -15.26
N ALA A 68 12.32 -10.47 -14.29
CA ALA A 68 13.46 -10.53 -13.37
C ALA A 68 13.02 -10.50 -11.90
N ARG A 69 13.32 -11.61 -11.19
CA ARG A 69 13.44 -11.76 -9.71
C ARG A 69 12.26 -12.36 -8.96
N THR A 70 12.19 -13.69 -8.97
CA THR A 70 11.55 -14.53 -7.93
C THR A 70 12.09 -14.27 -6.51
N SER A 71 13.29 -13.71 -6.36
CA SER A 71 13.87 -13.38 -5.05
C SER A 71 13.24 -12.15 -4.39
N VAL A 72 12.71 -11.20 -5.17
CA VAL A 72 12.07 -9.99 -4.62
C VAL A 72 10.72 -10.33 -4.01
N SER A 73 9.93 -11.20 -4.65
CA SER A 73 8.65 -11.68 -4.10
C SER A 73 8.83 -12.40 -2.76
N ALA A 74 9.82 -13.29 -2.64
CA ALA A 74 10.08 -14.01 -1.39
C ALA A 74 10.47 -13.06 -0.23
N ARG A 75 11.21 -11.99 -0.51
CA ARG A 75 11.58 -10.99 0.51
C ARG A 75 10.38 -10.16 0.96
N VAL A 76 9.47 -9.82 0.05
CA VAL A 76 8.22 -9.11 0.39
C VAL A 76 7.32 -9.99 1.25
N GLU A 77 7.15 -11.26 0.88
CA GLU A 77 6.40 -12.24 1.67
C GLU A 77 6.98 -12.40 3.09
N SER A 78 8.30 -12.61 3.20
CA SER A 78 8.96 -12.73 4.52
C SER A 78 8.76 -11.47 5.37
N LEU A 79 8.94 -10.29 4.78
CA LEU A 79 8.80 -9.02 5.51
C LEU A 79 7.35 -8.78 5.96
N LEU A 80 6.37 -9.10 5.11
CA LEU A 80 4.96 -9.07 5.48
C LEU A 80 4.70 -9.91 6.74
N GLN A 81 5.24 -11.13 6.77
CA GLN A 81 5.10 -12.03 7.93
C GLN A 81 5.79 -11.47 9.17
N ASP A 82 6.96 -10.88 9.03
CA ASP A 82 7.69 -10.27 10.16
C ASP A 82 6.96 -9.05 10.73
N ILE A 83 6.39 -8.19 9.88
CA ILE A 83 5.58 -7.03 10.32
C ILE A 83 4.34 -7.51 11.08
N LYS A 84 3.61 -8.49 10.52
CA LYS A 84 2.40 -9.03 11.17
C LYS A 84 2.70 -9.62 12.54
N LYS A 85 3.84 -10.32 12.69
CA LYS A 85 4.30 -10.85 13.98
C LYS A 85 4.70 -9.74 14.97
N ALA A 86 5.18 -8.60 14.49
CA ALA A 86 5.72 -7.54 15.34
C ALA A 86 4.65 -6.67 16.01
N SER A 87 3.51 -6.39 15.36
CA SER A 87 2.50 -5.45 15.94
C SER A 87 1.05 -5.86 15.85
N GLY A 88 0.72 -6.93 15.10
CA GLY A 88 -0.67 -7.32 14.86
C GLY A 88 -1.50 -6.29 14.07
N LYS A 89 -0.91 -5.16 13.62
CA LYS A 89 -1.60 -4.17 12.78
C LYS A 89 -1.83 -4.74 11.37
N PRO A 90 -2.92 -4.34 10.68
CA PRO A 90 -3.12 -4.69 9.28
C PRO A 90 -1.95 -4.23 8.41
N VAL A 91 -1.58 -5.03 7.42
CA VAL A 91 -0.52 -4.69 6.46
C VAL A 91 -1.11 -4.65 5.06
N ALA A 92 -1.06 -3.48 4.43
CA ALA A 92 -1.43 -3.32 3.04
C ALA A 92 -0.18 -3.26 2.17
N VAL A 93 -0.15 -4.04 1.10
CA VAL A 93 0.99 -4.12 0.19
C VAL A 93 0.68 -3.33 -1.07
N GLY A 94 1.60 -2.44 -1.46
CA GLY A 94 1.49 -1.62 -2.66
C GLY A 94 2.75 -1.66 -3.52
N PHE A 95 2.72 -0.88 -4.61
CA PHE A 95 3.75 -0.75 -5.66
C PHE A 95 3.87 -1.96 -6.62
N GLY A 96 3.80 -1.69 -7.93
CA GLY A 96 3.96 -2.69 -9.01
C GLY A 96 2.73 -3.57 -9.32
N ILE A 97 1.65 -3.44 -8.55
CA ILE A 97 0.43 -4.23 -8.72
C ILE A 97 -0.37 -3.68 -9.90
N SER A 98 -0.63 -4.54 -10.89
CA SER A 98 -1.25 -4.14 -12.16
C SER A 98 -2.10 -5.22 -12.82
N LYS A 99 -2.17 -6.42 -12.22
CA LYS A 99 -2.90 -7.56 -12.76
C LYS A 99 -3.57 -8.36 -11.65
N PRO A 100 -4.68 -9.09 -11.93
CA PRO A 100 -5.34 -9.95 -10.96
C PRO A 100 -4.41 -11.00 -10.33
N GLU A 101 -3.41 -11.49 -11.06
CA GLU A 101 -2.45 -12.48 -10.54
C GLU A 101 -1.56 -11.89 -9.44
N HIS A 102 -1.21 -10.60 -9.53
CA HIS A 102 -0.44 -9.92 -8.49
C HIS A 102 -1.29 -9.80 -7.21
N VAL A 103 -2.59 -9.52 -7.35
CA VAL A 103 -3.53 -9.44 -6.22
C VAL A 103 -3.67 -10.80 -5.54
N LYS A 104 -3.89 -11.87 -6.30
CA LYS A 104 -3.97 -13.24 -5.77
C LYS A 104 -2.71 -13.64 -5.02
N LEU A 105 -1.54 -13.33 -5.59
CA LEU A 105 -0.25 -13.64 -5.00
C LEU A 105 -0.07 -12.94 -3.64
N VAL A 106 -0.30 -11.62 -3.62
CA VAL A 106 -0.15 -10.79 -2.41
C VAL A 106 -1.17 -11.18 -1.33
N ALA A 107 -2.42 -11.43 -1.72
CA ALA A 107 -3.44 -11.92 -0.81
C ALA A 107 -3.09 -13.33 -0.27
N GLY A 108 -2.56 -14.21 -1.12
CA GLY A 108 -2.10 -15.55 -0.74
C GLY A 108 -0.94 -15.55 0.27
N TRP A 109 -0.11 -14.50 0.26
CA TRP A 109 0.92 -14.27 1.30
C TRP A 109 0.35 -13.80 2.63
N GLY A 110 -0.96 -13.52 2.71
CA GLY A 110 -1.64 -13.08 3.94
C GLY A 110 -1.65 -11.56 4.14
N ALA A 111 -1.54 -10.77 3.08
CA ALA A 111 -1.71 -9.31 3.18
C ALA A 111 -3.17 -8.96 3.54
N ASP A 112 -3.35 -7.94 4.37
CA ASP A 112 -4.68 -7.47 4.79
C ASP A 112 -5.27 -6.47 3.79
N GLY A 113 -4.44 -5.93 2.88
CA GLY A 113 -4.86 -5.02 1.82
C GLY A 113 -3.90 -5.00 0.63
N VAL A 114 -4.41 -4.55 -0.51
CA VAL A 114 -3.67 -4.43 -1.77
C VAL A 114 -3.87 -3.03 -2.35
N ILE A 115 -2.78 -2.32 -2.64
CA ILE A 115 -2.82 -0.92 -3.10
C ILE A 115 -2.39 -0.85 -4.58
N VAL A 116 -3.28 -0.29 -5.42
CA VAL A 116 -3.10 -0.21 -6.88
C VAL A 116 -3.26 1.25 -7.33
N GLY A 117 -2.14 1.89 -7.68
CA GLY A 117 -2.11 3.28 -8.13
C GLY A 117 -1.85 3.42 -9.63
N SER A 118 -0.61 3.21 -10.05
CA SER A 118 -0.15 3.50 -11.43
C SER A 118 -0.97 2.82 -12.53
N ALA A 119 -1.47 1.60 -12.30
CA ALA A 119 -2.32 0.91 -13.27
C ALA A 119 -3.68 1.61 -13.44
N MET A 120 -4.28 2.10 -12.36
CA MET A 120 -5.54 2.85 -12.41
C MET A 120 -5.36 4.18 -13.17
N VAL A 121 -4.29 4.90 -12.85
CA VAL A 121 -3.96 6.19 -13.50
C VAL A 121 -3.66 5.97 -14.99
N LYS A 122 -2.94 4.90 -15.34
CA LYS A 122 -2.62 4.57 -16.73
C LYS A 122 -3.88 4.34 -17.57
N ILE A 123 -4.84 3.55 -17.07
CA ILE A 123 -6.11 3.29 -17.76
C ILE A 123 -6.85 4.61 -18.03
N LEU A 124 -6.98 5.46 -17.02
CA LEU A 124 -7.64 6.75 -17.18
C LEU A 124 -6.90 7.70 -18.13
N GLY A 125 -5.56 7.70 -18.08
CA GLY A 125 -4.73 8.58 -18.89
C GLY A 125 -4.57 8.17 -20.36
N GLU A 126 -4.75 6.88 -20.68
CA GLU A 126 -4.64 6.34 -22.04
C GLU A 126 -5.99 6.16 -22.74
N ALA A 127 -7.10 6.36 -22.02
CA ALA A 127 -8.44 6.24 -22.58
C ALA A 127 -8.73 7.30 -23.66
N LYS A 128 -9.50 6.90 -24.68
CA LYS A 128 -9.87 7.81 -25.79
C LYS A 128 -10.86 8.89 -25.38
N SER A 129 -11.64 8.65 -24.33
CA SER A 129 -12.54 9.63 -23.73
C SER A 129 -12.73 9.37 -22.22
N PRO A 130 -13.22 10.35 -21.45
CA PRO A 130 -13.54 10.15 -20.04
C PRO A 130 -14.52 9.00 -19.80
N GLU A 131 -15.53 8.82 -20.66
CA GLU A 131 -16.54 7.77 -20.53
C GLU A 131 -15.96 6.38 -20.82
N GLU A 132 -15.08 6.25 -21.81
CA GLU A 132 -14.36 5.01 -22.09
C GLU A 132 -13.42 4.68 -20.92
N GLY A 133 -12.69 5.67 -20.41
CA GLY A 133 -11.78 5.48 -19.28
C GLY A 133 -12.48 5.03 -18.00
N LEU A 134 -13.67 5.57 -17.71
CA LEU A 134 -14.46 5.11 -16.56
C LEU A 134 -14.95 3.66 -16.73
N LYS A 135 -15.35 3.25 -17.94
CA LYS A 135 -15.76 1.86 -18.22
C LYS A 135 -14.59 0.89 -18.09
N GLU A 136 -13.42 1.26 -18.63
CA GLU A 136 -12.21 0.45 -18.53
C GLU A 136 -11.73 0.34 -17.07
N LEU A 137 -11.75 1.45 -16.33
CA LEU A 137 -11.41 1.48 -14.91
C LEU A 137 -12.35 0.59 -14.10
N GLU A 138 -13.66 0.64 -14.37
CA GLU A 138 -14.66 -0.23 -13.72
C GLU A 138 -14.37 -1.71 -13.99
N ALA A 139 -14.15 -2.08 -15.26
CA ALA A 139 -13.84 -3.45 -15.65
C ALA A 139 -12.55 -3.95 -15.00
N PHE A 140 -11.50 -3.12 -14.99
CA PHE A 140 -10.24 -3.44 -14.36
C PHE A 140 -10.39 -3.60 -12.84
N THR A 141 -11.06 -2.65 -12.17
CA THR A 141 -11.29 -2.72 -10.72
C THR A 141 -12.09 -3.97 -10.33
N LYS A 142 -13.12 -4.34 -11.11
CA LYS A 142 -13.86 -5.60 -10.92
C LYS A 142 -12.97 -6.82 -11.06
N SER A 143 -12.07 -6.84 -12.05
CA SER A 143 -11.13 -7.95 -12.25
C SER A 143 -10.16 -8.12 -11.07
N LEU A 144 -9.68 -7.02 -10.50
CA LEU A 144 -8.82 -7.05 -9.32
C LEU A 144 -9.59 -7.48 -8.08
N LYS A 145 -10.82 -6.97 -7.90
CA LYS A 145 -11.67 -7.35 -6.76
C LYS A 145 -12.04 -8.83 -6.79
N ALA A 146 -12.32 -9.40 -7.97
CA ALA A 146 -12.60 -10.83 -8.13
C ALA A 146 -11.37 -11.73 -7.90
N ALA A 147 -10.16 -11.15 -7.84
CA ALA A 147 -8.93 -11.85 -7.51
C ALA A 147 -8.61 -11.86 -6.01
N LEU A 148 -9.32 -11.08 -5.19
CA LEU A 148 -9.26 -11.23 -3.74
C LEU A 148 -10.05 -12.48 -3.32
N PRO A 149 -9.59 -13.22 -2.30
CA PRO A 149 -10.30 -14.36 -1.73
C PRO A 149 -11.64 -13.96 -1.08
#